data_AF-A0A938V4X0-F1
#
_entry.id   AF-A0A938V4X0-F1
#
_cell.length_a   1.000
_cell.length_b   1.000
_cell.length_c   1.000
_cell.angle_alpha   90.00
_cell.angle_beta   90.00
_cell.angle_gamma   90.00
#
_symmetry.space_group_name_H-M   'P 1'
#
loop_
_entity.id
_entity.type
_entity.pdbx_description
1 polymer ?
#
loop_
_entity_poly.entity_id
_entity_poly.type
_entity_poly.pdbx_seq_one_letter_code
_entity_poly.pdbx_strand_id
1 'polypeptide(L)'
;MLRVAPVICLLLICLAALPAAAGPSAAVRIIEGPTPVPNGKCRGSHDLTMINDRVAFSFAIDTERPWGNPAGAILDGGLVADGEVGKDRLSFVDFLPDGWNPWPHVRHEIRIVEDGPERAVLRVTRDFRGNPLVTTWTLHAGASELHVETRLENKSGKPLKGLLSGYSFCTKDGNTFVVEEPTTAERPATGGADWLAAVPTRADWAAGYGPDWAGGLLFPGADRVAGGRSWKDLYRATDVEPGGEARLTAVYRLSSGAGISDLPVALARSNGRGVARLSGTVRTSAGDPVSDSYILFASPEGAVMGWAAGDTGQSSRSKSPGRTQGTFSFELPEGRWQVQALATDHRSPPAREVVVTSGQELTVDFDGLEPPGTVRLHVRMAGPDAATSGPDATGASVETGAHGPLSERGSVDASSEKATERLPAPPLVGVDARIVRVGTPPPVRHAERFVTYTSLQDRGEASFPCPPGEHEFLVSHGGGFLAPFERVRLVVEPGKTAVATVLIPRQESPRDRGWYCADLHHHSDHADGTTSPEQLVLSQSAAGLDYFYVSDHG
;
A
#
# COMPACT_ATOMS: atom_id res chain seq x y z
N MET A 1 54.59 54.61 -43.92
CA MET A 1 54.99 53.38 -43.19
C MET A 1 54.32 53.41 -41.82
N LEU A 2 53.82 52.26 -41.33
CA LEU A 2 53.15 52.03 -40.03
C LEU A 2 51.72 52.62 -39.93
N ARG A 3 50.70 51.97 -39.37
CA ARG A 3 50.51 50.72 -38.60
C ARG A 3 49.02 50.36 -38.71
N VAL A 4 48.69 49.07 -38.86
CA VAL A 4 47.32 48.55 -38.73
C VAL A 4 47.12 48.10 -37.28
N ALA A 5 46.02 48.53 -36.65
CA ALA A 5 45.54 48.00 -35.37
C ALA A 5 44.10 47.47 -35.58
N PRO A 6 43.72 46.29 -35.04
CA PRO A 6 42.40 45.74 -35.21
C PRO A 6 41.43 46.27 -34.15
N VAL A 7 40.23 46.62 -34.58
CA VAL A 7 39.09 46.96 -33.71
C VAL A 7 38.44 45.66 -33.25
N ILE A 8 38.38 45.46 -31.94
CA ILE A 8 37.64 44.38 -31.28
C ILE A 8 36.17 44.79 -31.21
N CYS A 9 35.28 44.07 -31.91
CA CYS A 9 33.83 44.18 -31.74
C CYS A 9 33.36 43.20 -30.68
N LEU A 10 32.88 43.73 -29.55
CA LEU A 10 32.17 42.99 -28.51
C LEU A 10 30.74 42.70 -29.01
N LEU A 11 30.37 41.43 -29.12
CA LEU A 11 29.00 40.98 -29.41
C LEU A 11 28.32 40.58 -28.08
N LEU A 12 27.42 41.44 -27.61
CA LEU A 12 26.50 41.15 -26.50
C LEU A 12 25.34 40.30 -27.04
N ILE A 13 25.29 39.03 -26.64
CA ILE A 13 24.15 38.14 -26.90
C ILE A 13 23.20 38.25 -25.71
N CYS A 14 22.09 38.99 -25.88
CA CYS A 14 20.96 38.94 -24.96
C CYS A 14 20.18 37.63 -25.17
N LEU A 15 20.34 36.67 -24.26
CA LEU A 15 19.50 35.47 -24.20
C LEU A 15 18.16 35.86 -23.54
N ALA A 16 17.14 36.10 -24.37
CA ALA A 16 15.77 36.24 -23.88
C ALA A 16 15.25 34.85 -23.47
N ALA A 17 14.98 34.66 -22.18
CA ALA A 17 14.29 33.48 -21.67
C ALA A 17 12.84 33.49 -22.22
N LEU A 18 12.54 32.56 -23.13
CA LEU A 18 11.17 32.31 -23.58
C LEU A 18 10.42 31.60 -22.43
N PRO A 19 9.23 32.08 -22.03
CA PRO A 19 8.39 31.35 -21.10
C PRO A 19 7.97 30.03 -21.75
N ALA A 20 8.08 28.92 -21.02
CA ALA A 20 7.60 27.62 -21.44
C ALA A 20 6.08 27.74 -21.74
N ALA A 21 5.70 27.52 -22.99
CA ALA A 21 4.30 27.47 -23.38
C ALA A 21 3.65 26.27 -22.67
N ALA A 22 2.70 26.53 -21.77
CA ALA A 22 1.80 25.50 -21.28
C ALA A 22 1.02 24.94 -22.48
N GLY A 23 1.20 23.65 -22.77
CA GLY A 23 0.38 22.96 -23.77
C GLY A 23 -1.11 23.02 -23.38
N PRO A 24 -2.04 22.83 -24.33
CA PRO A 24 -3.46 22.82 -24.01
C PRO A 24 -3.74 21.75 -22.95
N SER A 25 -4.27 22.17 -21.80
CA SER A 25 -4.80 21.25 -20.79
C SER A 25 -5.90 20.41 -21.44
N ALA A 26 -5.86 19.10 -21.27
CA ALA A 26 -6.89 18.25 -21.85
C ALA A 26 -8.24 18.54 -21.20
N ALA A 27 -9.29 18.60 -22.02
CA ALA A 27 -10.62 18.91 -21.56
C ALA A 27 -11.10 17.91 -20.49
N VAL A 28 -11.69 18.43 -19.42
CA VAL A 28 -12.50 17.62 -18.50
C VAL A 28 -13.92 17.46 -19.08
N ARG A 29 -14.59 16.36 -18.76
CA ARG A 29 -15.98 16.10 -19.18
C ARG A 29 -16.68 15.13 -18.24
N ILE A 30 -18.01 15.01 -18.39
CA ILE A 30 -18.83 13.97 -17.76
C ILE A 30 -19.30 12.98 -18.82
N ILE A 31 -19.18 11.69 -18.52
CA ILE A 31 -19.70 10.59 -19.34
C ILE A 31 -20.87 9.95 -18.60
N GLU A 32 -22.00 9.78 -19.28
CA GLU A 32 -23.15 9.04 -18.76
C GLU A 32 -23.14 7.60 -19.28
N GLY A 33 -23.46 6.65 -18.41
CA GLY A 33 -23.47 5.21 -18.67
C GLY A 33 -22.47 4.43 -17.82
N PRO A 34 -22.26 3.14 -18.14
CA PRO A 34 -21.30 2.29 -17.46
C PRO A 34 -19.90 2.92 -17.43
N THR A 35 -19.17 2.70 -16.33
CA THR A 35 -17.84 3.27 -16.16
C THR A 35 -16.87 2.86 -17.28
N PRO A 36 -16.05 3.79 -17.79
CA PRO A 36 -14.94 3.45 -18.68
C PRO A 36 -13.73 2.88 -17.89
N VAL A 37 -13.75 2.89 -16.55
CA VAL A 37 -12.66 2.36 -15.72
C VAL A 37 -12.62 0.83 -15.83
N PRO A 38 -11.52 0.22 -16.33
CA PRO A 38 -11.41 -1.23 -16.43
C PRO A 38 -11.61 -1.92 -15.08
N ASN A 39 -12.42 -2.99 -15.10
CA ASN A 39 -12.86 -3.76 -13.93
C ASN A 39 -13.67 -2.97 -12.89
N GLY A 40 -14.15 -1.76 -13.22
CA GLY A 40 -15.05 -0.99 -12.37
C GLY A 40 -16.42 -1.66 -12.18
N LYS A 41 -17.11 -1.26 -11.12
CA LYS A 41 -18.38 -1.80 -10.64
C LYS A 41 -19.58 -0.95 -11.06
N CYS A 42 -19.42 0.32 -11.44
CA CYS A 42 -20.50 1.14 -12.02
C CYS A 42 -20.92 0.61 -13.41
N ARG A 43 -22.04 -0.11 -13.46
CA ARG A 43 -22.63 -0.74 -14.68
C ARG A 43 -23.97 -0.14 -15.10
N GLY A 44 -24.46 0.87 -14.38
CA GLY A 44 -25.75 1.51 -14.56
C GLY A 44 -25.83 2.35 -15.84
N SER A 45 -27.02 2.45 -16.42
CA SER A 45 -27.24 3.28 -17.63
C SER A 45 -27.17 4.77 -17.36
N HIS A 46 -27.49 5.21 -16.13
CA HIS A 46 -27.39 6.60 -15.70
C HIS A 46 -26.22 6.85 -14.75
N ASP A 47 -25.30 5.89 -14.57
CA ASP A 47 -24.08 6.16 -13.81
C ASP A 47 -23.27 7.26 -14.52
N LEU A 48 -22.46 8.01 -13.76
CA LEU A 48 -21.72 9.15 -14.29
C LEU A 48 -20.23 9.00 -14.04
N THR A 49 -19.39 9.36 -14.99
CA THR A 49 -17.93 9.41 -14.82
C THR A 49 -17.41 10.81 -15.10
N MET A 50 -16.78 11.44 -14.10
CA MET A 50 -15.98 12.66 -14.28
C MET A 50 -14.57 12.27 -14.70
N ILE A 51 -14.08 12.78 -15.83
CA ILE A 51 -12.79 12.38 -16.40
C ILE A 51 -12.01 13.54 -17.03
N ASN A 52 -10.69 13.55 -16.84
CA ASN A 52 -9.72 14.40 -17.55
C ASN A 52 -8.51 13.55 -18.02
N ASP A 53 -7.37 14.18 -18.37
CA ASP A 53 -6.12 13.51 -18.76
C ASP A 53 -5.35 12.84 -17.64
N ARG A 54 -5.77 13.00 -16.37
CA ARG A 54 -5.05 12.51 -15.19
C ARG A 54 -5.82 11.45 -14.42
N VAL A 55 -7.14 11.60 -14.30
CA VAL A 55 -7.98 10.81 -13.42
C VAL A 55 -9.40 10.64 -13.98
N ALA A 56 -10.03 9.53 -13.58
CA ALA A 56 -11.44 9.25 -13.81
C ALA A 56 -12.09 8.79 -12.50
N PHE A 57 -13.26 9.33 -12.16
CA PHE A 57 -14.06 8.95 -10.99
C PHE A 57 -15.50 8.66 -11.39
N SER A 58 -16.02 7.49 -11.02
CA SER A 58 -17.34 7.01 -11.45
C SER A 58 -18.32 6.95 -10.28
N PHE A 59 -19.45 7.61 -10.43
CA PHE A 59 -20.54 7.78 -9.47
C PHE A 59 -21.66 6.77 -9.76
N ALA A 60 -21.99 5.96 -8.77
CA ALA A 60 -23.05 4.97 -8.85
C ALA A 60 -24.42 5.60 -8.60
N ILE A 61 -25.22 5.70 -9.65
CA ILE A 61 -26.60 6.21 -9.62
C ILE A 61 -27.57 5.03 -9.67
N ASP A 62 -27.48 4.22 -10.72
CA ASP A 62 -28.30 3.02 -10.86
C ASP A 62 -27.61 1.81 -10.23
N THR A 63 -26.27 1.72 -10.34
CA THR A 63 -25.50 0.58 -9.83
C THR A 63 -25.68 0.39 -8.34
N GLU A 64 -26.02 -0.84 -7.94
CA GLU A 64 -26.13 -1.18 -6.52
C GLU A 64 -24.82 -0.93 -5.78
N ARG A 65 -24.92 -0.13 -4.73
CA ARG A 65 -23.79 0.27 -3.89
C ARG A 65 -23.66 -0.72 -2.75
N PRO A 66 -22.43 -1.06 -2.33
CA PRO A 66 -22.23 -1.97 -1.21
C PRO A 66 -22.73 -1.33 0.10
N TRP A 67 -23.03 -2.19 1.07
CA TRP A 67 -23.40 -1.82 2.45
C TRP A 67 -24.61 -0.90 2.59
N GLY A 68 -25.46 -0.84 1.57
CA GLY A 68 -26.71 -0.09 1.59
C GLY A 68 -26.57 1.42 1.36
N ASN A 69 -25.43 1.93 0.91
CA ASN A 69 -25.21 3.39 0.75
C ASN A 69 -26.12 4.07 -0.28
N PRO A 70 -26.42 5.39 -0.12
CA PRO A 70 -27.27 6.13 -1.07
C PRO A 70 -26.61 6.30 -2.43
N ALA A 71 -27.43 6.46 -3.47
CA ALA A 71 -26.97 6.84 -4.81
C ALA A 71 -26.10 8.12 -4.80
N GLY A 72 -25.14 8.18 -5.72
CA GLY A 72 -24.19 9.29 -5.88
C GLY A 72 -22.84 9.10 -5.18
N ALA A 73 -22.56 7.92 -4.62
CA ALA A 73 -21.24 7.56 -4.12
C ALA A 73 -20.30 7.19 -5.28
N ILE A 74 -19.00 7.39 -5.12
CA ILE A 74 -18.00 6.93 -6.08
C ILE A 74 -17.67 5.46 -5.76
N LEU A 75 -17.76 4.59 -6.76
CA LEU A 75 -17.33 3.19 -6.63
C LEU A 75 -16.02 2.91 -7.35
N ASP A 76 -15.74 3.66 -8.42
CA ASP A 76 -14.58 3.40 -9.26
C ASP A 76 -13.70 4.64 -9.43
N GLY A 77 -12.39 4.41 -9.42
CA GLY A 77 -11.39 5.46 -9.64
C GLY A 77 -10.16 4.93 -10.34
N GLY A 78 -9.73 5.60 -11.41
CA GLY A 78 -8.58 5.19 -12.22
C GLY A 78 -7.69 6.36 -12.61
N LEU A 79 -6.39 6.08 -12.78
CA LEU A 79 -5.45 7.02 -13.40
C LEU A 79 -5.67 7.05 -14.90
N VAL A 80 -5.57 8.22 -15.51
CA VAL A 80 -5.59 8.38 -16.96
C VAL A 80 -4.17 8.70 -17.42
N ALA A 81 -3.71 7.99 -18.45
CA ALA A 81 -2.42 8.20 -19.07
C ALA A 81 -2.54 7.95 -20.57
N ASP A 82 -1.98 8.85 -21.38
CA ASP A 82 -2.02 8.77 -22.85
C ASP A 82 -3.46 8.62 -23.42
N GLY A 83 -4.46 9.18 -22.73
CA GLY A 83 -5.87 9.11 -23.10
C GLY A 83 -6.59 7.81 -22.69
N GLU A 84 -5.87 6.85 -22.12
CA GLU A 84 -6.41 5.56 -21.67
C GLU A 84 -6.65 5.57 -20.16
N VAL A 85 -7.78 4.98 -19.74
CA VAL A 85 -8.13 4.84 -18.33
C VAL A 85 -7.50 3.56 -17.77
N GLY A 86 -6.68 3.70 -16.74
CA GLY A 86 -6.08 2.59 -16.00
C GLY A 86 -7.10 1.86 -15.12
N LYS A 87 -6.71 0.69 -14.61
CA LYS A 87 -7.57 -0.15 -13.78
C LYS A 87 -8.10 0.58 -12.55
N ASP A 88 -9.26 0.14 -12.11
CA ASP A 88 -9.91 0.62 -10.90
C ASP A 88 -9.07 0.40 -9.63
N ARG A 89 -8.96 1.46 -8.82
CA ARG A 89 -8.22 1.51 -7.54
C ARG A 89 -9.11 1.77 -6.34
N LEU A 90 -10.36 2.16 -6.57
CA LEU A 90 -11.30 2.50 -5.50
C LEU A 90 -12.35 1.42 -5.36
N SER A 91 -12.92 1.32 -4.16
CA SER A 91 -14.05 0.43 -3.89
C SER A 91 -15.25 1.21 -3.34
N PHE A 92 -14.99 2.33 -2.66
CA PHE A 92 -16.01 3.24 -2.15
C PHE A 92 -15.41 4.58 -1.71
N VAL A 93 -16.04 5.67 -2.14
CA VAL A 93 -15.74 7.04 -1.71
C VAL A 93 -17.04 7.84 -1.61
N ASP A 94 -17.34 8.38 -0.43
CA ASP A 94 -18.47 9.27 -0.17
C ASP A 94 -18.31 10.05 1.15
N PHE A 95 -19.17 11.04 1.35
CA PHE A 95 -19.37 11.71 2.64
C PHE A 95 -20.22 10.85 3.60
N LEU A 96 -19.76 10.76 4.83
CA LEU A 96 -20.40 10.07 5.94
C LEU A 96 -20.91 11.12 6.96
N PRO A 97 -22.22 11.40 7.04
CA PRO A 97 -22.78 12.41 7.93
C PRO A 97 -22.69 12.06 9.42
N ASP A 98 -22.56 10.78 9.77
CA ASP A 98 -22.43 10.31 11.16
C ASP A 98 -21.76 8.94 11.22
N GLY A 99 -20.53 8.87 10.68
CA GLY A 99 -19.84 7.60 10.45
C GLY A 99 -20.61 6.67 9.51
N TRP A 100 -20.36 5.37 9.66
CA TRP A 100 -21.08 4.31 8.94
C TRP A 100 -22.47 3.99 9.51
N ASN A 101 -23.04 4.89 10.33
CA ASN A 101 -24.41 4.71 10.80
C ASN A 101 -25.37 4.71 9.60
N PRO A 102 -26.33 3.78 9.52
CA PRO A 102 -27.28 3.79 8.42
C PRO A 102 -28.16 5.04 8.48
N TRP A 103 -28.49 5.62 7.32
CA TRP A 103 -29.51 6.66 7.22
C TRP A 103 -30.45 6.42 6.04
N PRO A 104 -31.71 6.88 6.09
CA PRO A 104 -32.71 6.54 5.08
C PRO A 104 -32.36 7.03 3.66
N HIS A 105 -32.55 6.19 2.65
CA HIS A 105 -32.34 6.52 1.23
C HIS A 105 -33.63 7.01 0.54
N VAL A 106 -34.40 7.87 1.20
CA VAL A 106 -35.74 8.27 0.73
C VAL A 106 -35.68 9.29 -0.40
N ARG A 107 -34.72 10.23 -0.33
CA ARG A 107 -34.53 11.26 -1.34
C ARG A 107 -33.06 11.31 -1.74
N HIS A 108 -32.82 11.17 -3.03
CA HIS A 108 -31.55 11.45 -3.65
C HIS A 108 -31.80 12.10 -5.01
N GLU A 109 -30.98 13.08 -5.35
CA GLU A 109 -31.00 13.72 -6.64
C GLU A 109 -29.56 14.03 -7.05
N ILE A 110 -29.19 13.59 -8.24
CA ILE A 110 -27.88 13.84 -8.82
C ILE A 110 -28.08 14.75 -10.03
N ARG A 111 -27.35 15.88 -10.07
CA ARG A 111 -27.41 16.83 -11.17
C ARG A 111 -26.01 17.17 -11.66
N ILE A 112 -25.83 17.11 -12.97
CA ILE A 112 -24.72 17.74 -13.66
C ILE A 112 -24.98 19.25 -13.61
N VAL A 113 -24.13 19.98 -12.88
CA VAL A 113 -24.22 21.44 -12.75
C VAL A 113 -23.40 22.11 -13.85
N GLU A 114 -22.25 21.51 -14.19
CA GLU A 114 -21.35 21.99 -15.24
C GLU A 114 -20.67 20.80 -15.90
N ASP A 115 -20.61 20.83 -17.23
CA ASP A 115 -19.86 19.89 -18.07
C ASP A 115 -19.20 20.72 -19.18
N GLY A 116 -17.95 21.13 -18.93
CA GLY A 116 -17.22 22.03 -19.80
C GLY A 116 -15.74 21.72 -19.84
N PRO A 117 -15.00 22.27 -20.82
CA PRO A 117 -13.61 21.88 -21.09
C PRO A 117 -12.64 22.23 -19.96
N GLU A 118 -12.97 23.18 -19.08
CA GLU A 118 -12.10 23.60 -17.97
C GLU A 118 -12.49 22.95 -16.63
N ARG A 119 -13.77 22.62 -16.46
CA ARG A 119 -14.32 22.14 -15.21
C ARG A 119 -15.59 21.29 -15.43
N ALA A 120 -15.69 20.23 -14.66
CA ALA A 120 -16.92 19.46 -14.48
C ALA A 120 -17.39 19.58 -13.02
N VAL A 121 -18.70 19.75 -12.81
CA VAL A 121 -19.31 19.89 -11.48
C VAL A 121 -20.54 19.01 -11.37
N LEU A 122 -20.52 18.11 -10.38
CA LEU A 122 -21.64 17.24 -10.03
C LEU A 122 -22.19 17.62 -8.66
N ARG A 123 -23.51 17.75 -8.54
CA ARG A 123 -24.19 17.96 -7.25
C ARG A 123 -25.03 16.75 -6.90
N VAL A 124 -24.80 16.21 -5.70
CA VAL A 124 -25.56 15.12 -5.10
C VAL A 124 -26.33 15.68 -3.90
N THR A 125 -27.65 15.66 -3.98
CA THR A 125 -28.56 16.09 -2.92
C THR A 125 -29.19 14.86 -2.28
N ARG A 126 -29.13 14.77 -0.95
CA ARG A 126 -29.67 13.68 -0.14
C ARG A 126 -30.43 14.25 1.06
N ASP A 127 -31.11 13.37 1.79
CA ASP A 127 -31.68 13.66 3.09
C ASP A 127 -30.94 12.91 4.20
N PHE A 128 -30.61 13.59 5.29
CA PHE A 128 -30.07 13.00 6.50
C PHE A 128 -30.92 13.38 7.70
N ARG A 129 -31.66 12.41 8.27
CA ARG A 129 -32.58 12.63 9.41
C ARG A 129 -33.59 13.76 9.16
N GLY A 130 -34.13 13.87 7.94
CA GLY A 130 -35.08 14.92 7.54
C GLY A 130 -34.44 16.26 7.18
N ASN A 131 -33.11 16.32 7.11
CA ASN A 131 -32.33 17.53 6.84
C ASN A 131 -31.63 17.45 5.48
N PRO A 132 -31.61 18.53 4.68
CA PRO A 132 -30.88 18.55 3.42
C PRO A 132 -29.38 18.33 3.61
N LEU A 133 -28.83 17.39 2.84
CA LEU A 133 -27.41 17.10 2.73
C LEU A 133 -27.01 17.27 1.27
N VAL A 134 -26.12 18.23 0.97
CA VAL A 134 -25.70 18.53 -0.39
C VAL A 134 -24.19 18.36 -0.51
N THR A 135 -23.76 17.46 -1.38
CA THR A 135 -22.35 17.25 -1.72
C THR A 135 -22.10 17.71 -3.14
N THR A 136 -21.12 18.58 -3.35
CA THR A 136 -20.71 19.10 -4.66
C THR A 136 -19.30 18.63 -4.96
N TRP A 137 -19.15 17.92 -6.08
CA TRP A 137 -17.89 17.37 -6.59
C TRP A 137 -17.42 18.20 -7.77
N THR A 138 -16.13 18.56 -7.79
CA THR A 138 -15.53 19.40 -8.84
C THR A 138 -14.22 18.81 -9.31
N LEU A 139 -14.12 18.57 -10.62
CA LEU A 139 -12.90 18.15 -11.30
C LEU A 139 -12.49 19.22 -12.31
N HIS A 140 -11.22 19.62 -12.29
CA HIS A 140 -10.66 20.57 -13.23
C HIS A 140 -9.86 19.87 -14.33
N ALA A 141 -9.77 20.47 -15.51
CA ALA A 141 -8.86 20.05 -16.57
C ALA A 141 -7.40 20.00 -16.08
N GLY A 142 -6.66 18.93 -16.38
CA GLY A 142 -5.26 18.77 -15.97
C GLY A 142 -5.02 18.45 -14.50
N ALA A 143 -6.06 18.42 -13.65
CA ALA A 143 -5.92 18.20 -12.21
C ALA A 143 -5.94 16.71 -11.85
N SER A 144 -5.09 16.30 -10.90
CA SER A 144 -5.16 14.98 -10.27
C SER A 144 -6.10 14.95 -9.04
N GLU A 145 -6.80 16.05 -8.80
CA GLU A 145 -7.53 16.33 -7.56
C GLU A 145 -9.03 16.52 -7.85
N LEU A 146 -9.84 15.76 -7.13
CA LEU A 146 -11.29 15.90 -7.09
C LEU A 146 -11.66 16.64 -5.80
N HIS A 147 -12.15 17.86 -5.95
CA HIS A 147 -12.57 18.69 -4.82
C HIS A 147 -14.00 18.34 -4.42
N VAL A 148 -14.24 18.23 -3.12
CA VAL A 148 -15.57 18.00 -2.57
C VAL A 148 -15.92 19.04 -1.51
N GLU A 149 -17.14 19.54 -1.60
CA GLU A 149 -17.77 20.35 -0.55
C GLU A 149 -19.09 19.71 -0.16
N THR A 150 -19.29 19.48 1.14
CA THR A 150 -20.54 19.00 1.70
C THR A 150 -21.16 20.03 2.65
N ARG A 151 -22.46 20.23 2.52
CA ARG A 151 -23.29 21.08 3.37
C ARG A 151 -24.40 20.28 4.01
N LEU A 152 -24.53 20.37 5.32
CA LEU A 152 -25.63 19.81 6.10
C LEU A 152 -26.39 20.94 6.79
N GLU A 153 -27.61 21.21 6.32
CA GLU A 153 -28.49 22.25 6.88
C GLU A 153 -29.40 21.63 7.95
N ASN A 154 -29.36 22.10 9.20
CA ASN A 154 -30.31 21.64 10.22
C ASN A 154 -31.63 22.41 10.13
N LYS A 155 -32.60 21.86 9.40
CA LYS A 155 -33.97 22.39 9.31
C LYS A 155 -34.89 21.89 10.43
N SER A 156 -34.40 21.02 11.28
CA SER A 156 -35.17 20.52 12.41
C SER A 156 -35.20 21.52 13.57
N GLY A 157 -36.19 21.40 14.44
CA GLY A 157 -36.30 22.22 15.66
C GLY A 157 -35.36 21.77 16.79
N LYS A 158 -34.46 20.81 16.56
CA LYS A 158 -33.54 20.25 17.56
C LYS A 158 -32.10 20.30 17.05
N PRO A 159 -31.11 20.50 17.92
CA PRO A 159 -29.72 20.46 17.49
C PRO A 159 -29.33 19.05 17.02
N LEU A 160 -28.52 18.97 15.96
CA LEU A 160 -27.78 17.77 15.60
C LEU A 160 -26.47 17.80 16.39
N LYS A 161 -26.27 16.85 17.30
CA LYS A 161 -25.13 16.84 18.23
C LYS A 161 -24.29 15.59 18.06
N GLY A 162 -22.98 15.77 18.21
CA GLY A 162 -22.00 14.68 18.25
C GLY A 162 -21.91 13.89 16.95
N LEU A 163 -22.20 14.51 15.81
CA LEU A 163 -22.10 13.82 14.53
C LEU A 163 -20.64 13.52 14.23
N LEU A 164 -20.36 12.28 13.85
CA LEU A 164 -19.07 11.90 13.30
C LEU A 164 -19.04 12.16 11.79
N SER A 165 -19.08 13.44 11.41
CA SER A 165 -19.11 13.86 10.00
C SER A 165 -17.74 13.71 9.34
N GLY A 166 -17.66 13.08 8.19
CA GLY A 166 -16.39 12.83 7.53
C GLY A 166 -16.48 12.28 6.13
N TYR A 167 -15.33 11.83 5.64
CA TYR A 167 -15.16 11.36 4.27
C TYR A 167 -14.52 9.99 4.30
N SER A 168 -15.06 9.08 3.49
CA SER A 168 -14.52 7.74 3.34
C SER A 168 -13.50 7.66 2.22
N PHE A 169 -12.53 6.76 2.37
CA PHE A 169 -11.57 6.42 1.33
C PHE A 169 -11.26 4.93 1.36
N CYS A 170 -11.96 4.17 0.51
CA CYS A 170 -11.80 2.73 0.37
C CYS A 170 -11.12 2.40 -0.95
N THR A 171 -10.06 1.61 -0.85
CA THR A 171 -9.24 1.13 -1.97
C THR A 171 -9.65 -0.29 -2.34
N LYS A 172 -9.45 -0.64 -3.61
CA LYS A 172 -9.71 -1.99 -4.13
C LYS A 172 -8.50 -2.90 -3.97
N ASP A 173 -7.31 -2.35 -4.16
CA ASP A 173 -6.03 -3.03 -3.98
C ASP A 173 -5.07 -2.20 -3.14
N GLY A 174 -3.91 -2.78 -2.81
CA GLY A 174 -2.87 -2.07 -2.08
C GLY A 174 -3.08 -2.00 -0.57
N ASN A 175 -2.53 -0.96 0.03
CA ASN A 175 -2.49 -0.72 1.47
C ASN A 175 -2.88 0.72 1.77
N THR A 176 -3.28 0.98 3.00
CA THR A 176 -3.52 2.35 3.47
C THR A 176 -2.50 2.82 4.50
N PHE A 177 -2.40 4.13 4.63
CA PHE A 177 -1.52 4.82 5.56
C PHE A 177 -2.23 6.02 6.17
N VAL A 178 -1.96 6.28 7.45
CA VAL A 178 -2.28 7.53 8.13
C VAL A 178 -1.12 7.84 9.08
N VAL A 179 -0.80 9.11 9.23
CA VAL A 179 0.25 9.56 10.16
C VAL A 179 -0.11 9.12 11.58
N GLU A 180 0.88 8.58 12.30
CA GLU A 180 0.71 8.07 13.67
C GLU A 180 -0.47 7.08 13.75
N GLU A 181 -0.49 6.07 12.87
CA GLU A 181 -1.55 5.05 12.87
C GLU A 181 -1.71 4.49 14.30
N PRO A 182 -2.92 4.60 14.90
CA PRO A 182 -3.20 4.12 16.24
C PRO A 182 -2.78 2.66 16.35
N THR A 183 -1.93 2.35 17.32
CA THR A 183 -1.34 1.01 17.40
C THR A 183 -2.42 -0.02 17.69
N THR A 184 -2.20 -1.29 17.32
CA THR A 184 -3.08 -2.39 17.71
C THR A 184 -3.20 -2.57 19.23
N ALA A 185 -2.35 -1.93 20.04
CA ALA A 185 -2.49 -1.88 21.49
C ALA A 185 -3.53 -0.85 21.96
N GLU A 186 -3.78 0.19 21.17
CA GLU A 186 -4.83 1.20 21.40
C GLU A 186 -6.19 0.78 20.81
N ARG A 187 -6.20 -0.27 19.99
CA ARG A 187 -7.40 -0.90 19.45
C ARG A 187 -7.69 -2.16 20.28
N PRO A 188 -8.85 -2.29 20.94
CA PRO A 188 -9.18 -3.49 21.70
C PRO A 188 -8.98 -4.76 20.85
N ALA A 189 -8.30 -5.76 21.42
CA ALA A 189 -7.99 -7.02 20.76
C ALA A 189 -9.21 -7.96 20.67
N THR A 190 -10.34 -7.43 20.21
CA THR A 190 -11.60 -8.15 20.08
C THR A 190 -11.87 -8.36 18.60
N GLY A 191 -11.81 -9.62 18.16
CA GLY A 191 -12.30 -10.00 16.84
C GLY A 191 -13.77 -9.61 16.72
N GLY A 192 -14.05 -8.55 15.96
CA GLY A 192 -15.39 -8.02 15.69
C GLY A 192 -15.48 -6.51 15.85
N ALA A 193 -16.14 -5.83 14.89
CA ALA A 193 -16.62 -4.43 14.84
C ALA A 193 -15.72 -3.24 15.27
N ASP A 194 -14.70 -3.40 16.11
CA ASP A 194 -13.89 -2.29 16.66
C ASP A 194 -12.97 -1.62 15.65
N TRP A 195 -12.76 -2.23 14.47
CA TRP A 195 -12.06 -1.62 13.35
C TRP A 195 -12.84 -0.43 12.74
N LEU A 196 -14.16 -0.33 13.01
CA LEU A 196 -15.01 0.82 12.69
C LEU A 196 -14.93 1.94 13.73
N ALA A 197 -14.39 1.69 14.93
CA ALA A 197 -14.33 2.69 15.98
C ALA A 197 -13.36 3.82 15.58
N ALA A 198 -13.90 5.04 15.49
CA ALA A 198 -13.11 6.22 15.17
C ALA A 198 -12.33 6.69 16.40
N VAL A 199 -11.00 6.71 16.28
CA VAL A 199 -10.07 7.09 17.35
C VAL A 199 -9.46 8.46 17.06
N PRO A 200 -8.99 9.20 18.09
CA PRO A 200 -8.33 10.51 17.88
C PRO A 200 -7.19 10.43 16.87
N THR A 201 -7.08 11.45 16.01
CA THR A 201 -5.93 11.60 15.11
C THR A 201 -5.47 13.05 15.06
N ARG A 202 -4.22 13.24 14.66
CA ARG A 202 -3.66 14.55 14.26
C ARG A 202 -3.47 14.64 12.75
N ALA A 203 -3.85 13.60 12.01
CA ALA A 203 -3.68 13.52 10.58
C ALA A 203 -4.86 14.19 9.86
N ASP A 204 -4.56 15.23 9.08
CA ASP A 204 -5.51 15.87 8.17
C ASP A 204 -5.62 15.12 6.83
N TRP A 205 -4.91 14.01 6.67
CA TRP A 205 -4.91 13.24 5.43
C TRP A 205 -4.64 11.76 5.68
N ALA A 206 -5.15 10.94 4.77
CA ALA A 206 -4.93 9.51 4.71
C ALA A 206 -4.61 9.10 3.28
N ALA A 207 -3.85 8.02 3.11
CA ALA A 207 -3.43 7.54 1.82
C ALA A 207 -3.83 6.08 1.59
N GLY A 208 -4.00 5.75 0.32
CA GLY A 208 -3.99 4.40 -0.23
C GLY A 208 -2.88 4.31 -1.26
N TYR A 209 -2.21 3.17 -1.31
CA TYR A 209 -1.07 3.01 -2.20
C TYR A 209 -0.85 1.54 -2.56
N GLY A 210 -0.38 1.33 -3.77
CA GLY A 210 0.16 0.06 -4.25
C GLY A 210 1.56 0.27 -4.83
N PRO A 211 2.12 -0.74 -5.51
CA PRO A 211 3.45 -0.65 -6.11
C PRO A 211 3.54 0.35 -7.28
N ASP A 212 2.42 0.62 -7.95
CA ASP A 212 2.36 1.44 -9.17
C ASP A 212 1.43 2.66 -9.08
N TRP A 213 0.82 2.89 -7.91
CA TRP A 213 -0.15 3.96 -7.70
C TRP A 213 -0.18 4.43 -6.26
N ALA A 214 -0.64 5.65 -6.08
CA ALA A 214 -0.96 6.23 -4.79
C ALA A 214 -2.22 7.09 -4.91
N GLY A 215 -2.84 7.36 -3.79
CA GLY A 215 -3.98 8.24 -3.70
C GLY A 215 -4.27 8.57 -2.27
N GLY A 216 -5.19 9.50 -2.05
CA GLY A 216 -5.55 9.85 -0.70
C GLY A 216 -6.69 10.83 -0.58
N LEU A 217 -7.09 11.00 0.67
CA LEU A 217 -8.07 11.94 1.15
C LEU A 217 -7.34 13.01 1.96
N LEU A 218 -7.49 14.27 1.59
CA LEU A 218 -7.13 15.42 2.41
C LEU A 218 -8.41 16.00 2.99
N PHE A 219 -8.53 15.99 4.31
CA PHE A 219 -9.64 16.57 5.04
C PHE A 219 -9.11 17.44 6.19
N PRO A 220 -8.74 18.70 5.91
CA PRO A 220 -8.21 19.61 6.92
C PRO A 220 -9.17 19.81 8.11
N GLY A 221 -8.63 19.65 9.32
CA GLY A 221 -9.39 19.71 10.56
C GLY A 221 -10.06 18.39 10.96
N ALA A 222 -9.63 17.27 10.39
CA ALA A 222 -10.01 15.95 10.90
C ALA A 222 -9.44 15.76 12.32
N ASP A 223 -10.26 15.25 13.23
CA ASP A 223 -9.89 14.98 14.62
C ASP A 223 -10.04 13.50 14.99
N ARG A 224 -10.58 12.69 14.07
CA ARG A 224 -10.75 11.25 14.23
C ARG A 224 -10.42 10.50 12.95
N VAL A 225 -9.91 9.28 13.10
CA VAL A 225 -9.68 8.32 12.01
C VAL A 225 -10.30 6.97 12.35
N ALA A 226 -10.90 6.32 11.37
CA ALA A 226 -11.19 4.89 11.41
C ALA A 226 -10.56 4.21 10.19
N GLY A 227 -10.28 2.91 10.27
CA GLY A 227 -9.69 2.25 9.11
C GLY A 227 -9.15 0.85 9.32
N GLY A 228 -8.92 0.20 8.19
CA GLY A 228 -8.28 -1.10 8.06
C GLY A 228 -7.13 -1.05 7.05
N ARG A 229 -6.73 -2.21 6.52
CA ARG A 229 -5.65 -2.30 5.52
C ARG A 229 -6.02 -1.69 4.17
N SER A 230 -7.28 -1.73 3.77
CA SER A 230 -7.78 -1.28 2.46
C SER A 230 -8.65 -0.03 2.53
N TRP A 231 -8.90 0.54 3.71
CA TRP A 231 -9.72 1.74 3.83
C TRP A 231 -9.26 2.62 5.00
N LYS A 232 -9.46 3.93 4.85
CA LYS A 232 -9.23 4.95 5.89
C LYS A 232 -10.32 6.01 5.75
N ASP A 233 -10.97 6.32 6.85
CA ASP A 233 -11.93 7.42 6.91
C ASP A 233 -11.43 8.49 7.87
N LEU A 234 -11.61 9.74 7.48
CA LEU A 234 -11.29 10.89 8.31
C LEU A 234 -12.57 11.60 8.71
N TYR A 235 -12.70 11.91 10.00
CA TYR A 235 -13.89 12.53 10.57
C TYR A 235 -13.53 13.76 11.39
N ARG A 236 -14.55 14.61 11.55
CA ARG A 236 -14.56 15.77 12.43
C ARG A 236 -15.83 15.77 13.25
N ALA A 237 -15.71 15.86 14.57
CA ALA A 237 -16.86 16.05 15.44
C ALA A 237 -17.66 17.30 15.02
N THR A 238 -18.94 17.12 14.71
CA THR A 238 -19.77 18.17 14.12
C THR A 238 -21.09 18.31 14.88
N ASP A 239 -21.37 19.54 15.30
CA ASP A 239 -22.65 19.97 15.86
C ASP A 239 -23.30 20.98 14.91
N VAL A 240 -24.61 20.87 14.71
CA VAL A 240 -25.40 21.84 13.92
C VAL A 240 -26.61 22.28 14.72
N GLU A 241 -26.64 23.54 15.14
CA GLU A 241 -27.78 24.12 15.84
C GLU A 241 -29.01 24.23 14.93
N PRO A 242 -30.24 24.29 15.47
CA PRO A 242 -31.44 24.54 14.67
C PRO A 242 -31.29 25.79 13.78
N GLY A 243 -31.58 25.64 12.49
CA GLY A 243 -31.40 26.70 11.48
C GLY A 243 -29.95 26.94 11.04
N GLY A 244 -28.98 26.23 11.60
CA GLY A 244 -27.58 26.31 11.22
C GLY A 244 -27.20 25.41 10.04
N GLU A 245 -25.96 25.57 9.57
CA GLU A 245 -25.34 24.76 8.50
C GLU A 245 -23.93 24.34 8.92
N ALA A 246 -23.57 23.08 8.69
CA ALA A 246 -22.18 22.64 8.68
C ALA A 246 -21.66 22.57 7.24
N ARG A 247 -20.49 23.17 7.00
CA ARG A 247 -19.76 23.11 5.72
C ARG A 247 -18.43 22.39 5.92
N LEU A 248 -18.18 21.37 5.12
CA LEU A 248 -16.98 20.54 5.17
C LEU A 248 -16.39 20.41 3.77
N THR A 249 -15.08 20.55 3.64
CA THR A 249 -14.38 20.45 2.35
C THR A 249 -13.27 19.43 2.44
N ALA A 250 -13.11 18.62 1.40
CA ALA A 250 -12.02 17.68 1.27
C ALA A 250 -11.53 17.62 -0.18
N VAL A 251 -10.39 16.96 -0.37
CA VAL A 251 -9.81 16.69 -1.68
C VAL A 251 -9.47 15.21 -1.77
N TYR A 252 -9.91 14.56 -2.84
CA TYR A 252 -9.46 13.23 -3.22
C TYR A 252 -8.42 13.33 -4.32
N ARG A 253 -7.39 12.50 -4.24
CA ARG A 253 -6.29 12.49 -5.21
C ARG A 253 -5.94 11.07 -5.62
N LEU A 254 -5.59 10.90 -6.89
CA LEU A 254 -4.91 9.71 -7.41
C LEU A 254 -3.65 10.16 -8.16
N SER A 255 -2.54 9.47 -7.95
CA SER A 255 -1.26 9.74 -8.59
C SER A 255 -0.59 8.45 -9.06
N SER A 256 0.20 8.57 -10.13
CA SER A 256 1.01 7.48 -10.64
C SER A 256 2.22 7.21 -9.75
N GLY A 257 2.55 5.94 -9.54
CA GLY A 257 3.67 5.51 -8.71
C GLY A 257 3.29 5.41 -7.23
N ALA A 258 4.11 4.70 -6.48
CA ALA A 258 3.83 4.32 -5.09
C ALA A 258 4.10 5.42 -4.04
N GLY A 259 4.44 6.64 -4.44
CA GLY A 259 4.80 7.73 -3.52
C GLY A 259 3.58 8.50 -3.01
N ILE A 260 3.55 8.80 -1.70
CA ILE A 260 2.47 9.56 -1.06
C ILE A 260 2.92 10.96 -0.61
N SER A 261 4.11 11.40 -1.02
CA SER A 261 4.71 12.69 -0.64
C SER A 261 3.90 13.91 -1.10
N ASP A 262 3.07 13.74 -2.11
CA ASP A 262 2.24 14.79 -2.68
C ASP A 262 1.09 15.22 -1.76
N LEU A 263 0.55 14.33 -0.93
CA LEU A 263 -0.51 14.65 0.04
C LEU A 263 -0.06 15.70 1.09
N PRO A 264 1.03 15.50 1.85
CA PRO A 264 1.50 16.52 2.79
C PRO A 264 1.99 17.79 2.10
N VAL A 265 2.46 17.70 0.85
CA VAL A 265 2.81 18.87 0.03
C VAL A 265 1.57 19.69 -0.34
N ALA A 266 0.50 19.05 -0.78
CA ALA A 266 -0.77 19.70 -1.09
C ALA A 266 -1.37 20.36 0.16
N LEU A 267 -1.33 19.67 1.30
CA LEU A 267 -1.76 20.23 2.58
C LEU A 267 -0.91 21.44 3.03
N ALA A 268 0.41 21.36 2.85
CA ALA A 268 1.29 22.49 3.16
C ALA A 268 0.91 23.72 2.33
N ARG A 269 0.70 23.54 1.02
CA ARG A 269 0.26 24.61 0.10
C ARG A 269 -1.10 25.17 0.48
N SER A 270 -2.09 24.34 0.82
CA SER A 270 -3.42 24.82 1.24
C SER A 270 -3.36 25.66 2.52
N ASN A 271 -2.37 25.40 3.37
CA ASN A 271 -2.12 26.13 4.61
C ASN A 271 -1.14 27.32 4.42
N GLY A 272 -0.78 27.66 3.18
CA GLY A 272 0.13 28.77 2.88
C GLY A 272 1.58 28.54 3.29
N ARG A 273 1.98 27.29 3.54
CA ARG A 273 3.37 26.92 3.89
C ARG A 273 4.21 26.71 2.64
N GLY A 274 5.49 27.03 2.78
CA GLY A 274 6.50 26.80 1.75
C GLY A 274 6.82 25.33 1.51
N VAL A 275 7.34 25.02 0.32
CA VAL A 275 7.89 23.72 -0.05
C VAL A 275 9.24 23.92 -0.70
N ALA A 276 10.08 22.88 -0.68
CA ALA A 276 11.36 22.87 -1.39
C ALA A 276 11.56 21.54 -2.09
N ARG A 277 12.41 21.53 -3.13
CA ARG A 277 12.69 20.32 -3.90
C ARG A 277 13.86 19.57 -3.26
N LEU A 278 13.64 18.29 -2.96
CA LEU A 278 14.69 17.36 -2.56
C LEU A 278 15.00 16.43 -3.74
N SER A 279 16.27 16.17 -3.97
CA SER A 279 16.74 15.26 -5.01
C SER A 279 17.99 14.53 -4.57
N GLY A 280 18.39 13.49 -5.29
CA GLY A 280 19.63 12.78 -5.02
C GLY A 280 19.65 11.40 -5.65
N THR A 281 20.61 10.60 -5.21
CA THR A 281 20.82 9.22 -5.65
C THR A 281 20.70 8.21 -4.53
N VAL A 282 20.37 6.96 -4.90
CA VAL A 282 20.30 5.80 -4.01
C VAL A 282 21.21 4.71 -4.56
N ARG A 283 22.19 4.29 -3.76
CA ARG A 283 23.22 3.33 -4.15
C ARG A 283 23.44 2.26 -3.09
N THR A 284 23.86 1.08 -3.55
CA THR A 284 24.32 0.01 -2.65
C THR A 284 25.62 0.41 -1.96
N SER A 285 26.04 -0.36 -0.95
CA SER A 285 27.37 -0.24 -0.35
C SER A 285 28.53 -0.48 -1.33
N ALA A 286 28.26 -1.13 -2.47
CA ALA A 286 29.22 -1.32 -3.56
C ALA A 286 29.20 -0.17 -4.60
N GLY A 287 28.27 0.79 -4.48
CA GLY A 287 28.13 1.94 -5.38
C GLY A 287 27.15 1.74 -6.54
N ASP A 288 26.52 0.57 -6.64
CA ASP A 288 25.55 0.25 -7.70
C ASP A 288 24.25 1.05 -7.51
N PRO A 289 23.65 1.61 -8.57
CA PRO A 289 22.37 2.30 -8.46
C PRO A 289 21.24 1.34 -8.05
N VAL A 290 20.41 1.76 -7.09
CA VAL A 290 19.28 0.97 -6.59
C VAL A 290 17.98 1.48 -7.23
N SER A 291 17.27 0.61 -7.96
CA SER A 291 15.94 0.92 -8.51
C SER A 291 14.84 0.62 -7.50
N ASP A 292 13.63 1.12 -7.77
CA ASP A 292 12.44 0.86 -6.95
C ASP A 292 12.65 1.25 -5.47
N SER A 293 13.44 2.31 -5.27
CA SER A 293 13.72 2.89 -3.96
C SER A 293 12.60 3.81 -3.50
N TYR A 294 12.48 3.99 -2.19
CA TYR A 294 11.58 4.93 -1.53
C TYR A 294 12.38 5.83 -0.61
N ILE A 295 12.06 7.12 -0.60
CA ILE A 295 12.64 8.07 0.35
C ILE A 295 11.58 8.40 1.38
N LEU A 296 11.70 7.78 2.56
CA LEU A 296 10.85 8.07 3.70
C LEU A 296 11.25 9.42 4.28
N PHE A 297 10.27 10.20 4.72
CA PHE A 297 10.49 11.39 5.52
C PHE A 297 9.64 11.33 6.79
N ALA A 298 10.27 11.65 7.92
CA ALA A 298 9.68 11.61 9.24
C ALA A 298 9.88 12.94 9.97
N SER A 299 9.01 13.22 10.93
CA SER A 299 9.17 14.35 11.85
C SER A 299 10.44 14.18 12.70
N PRO A 300 10.95 15.24 13.35
CA PRO A 300 12.08 15.13 14.28
C PRO A 300 11.86 14.13 15.42
N GLU A 301 10.60 13.89 15.78
CA GLU A 301 10.17 12.92 16.80
C GLU A 301 10.12 11.48 16.27
N GLY A 302 10.39 11.26 14.98
CA GLY A 302 10.44 9.94 14.35
C GLY A 302 9.11 9.45 13.76
N ALA A 303 8.05 10.25 13.80
CA ALA A 303 6.78 9.89 13.17
C ALA A 303 6.93 9.95 11.64
N VAL A 304 6.73 8.83 10.94
CA VAL A 304 6.76 8.80 9.48
C VAL A 304 5.62 9.64 8.94
N MET A 305 5.95 10.58 8.05
CA MET A 305 5.02 11.53 7.46
C MET A 305 4.73 11.23 5.99
N GLY A 306 5.46 10.29 5.39
CA GLY A 306 5.21 9.80 4.04
C GLY A 306 6.50 9.36 3.36
N TRP A 307 6.41 9.10 2.07
CA TRP A 307 7.55 8.75 1.25
C TRP A 307 7.35 9.20 -0.20
N ALA A 308 8.45 9.45 -0.87
CA ALA A 308 8.50 9.58 -2.32
C ALA A 308 9.02 8.28 -2.94
N ALA A 309 8.48 7.90 -4.09
CA ALA A 309 9.10 6.88 -4.92
C ALA A 309 10.30 7.50 -5.66
N GLY A 310 11.45 6.84 -5.59
CA GLY A 310 12.56 7.08 -6.49
C GLY A 310 12.26 6.54 -7.88
N ASP A 311 13.26 6.56 -8.76
CA ASP A 311 13.08 6.05 -10.10
C ASP A 311 12.81 4.55 -10.06
N THR A 312 11.56 4.20 -10.38
CA THR A 312 11.14 2.82 -10.56
C THR A 312 11.65 2.40 -11.93
N GLY A 313 12.68 1.55 -11.98
CA GLY A 313 13.20 1.00 -13.24
C GLY A 313 12.11 0.29 -14.07
N GLN A 314 10.96 0.01 -13.45
CA GLN A 314 9.72 -0.38 -14.08
C GLN A 314 8.96 0.82 -14.66
N SER A 315 9.40 1.26 -15.82
CA SER A 315 8.54 1.93 -16.78
C SER A 315 8.45 1.08 -18.03
N SER A 316 7.59 0.05 -18.00
CA SER A 316 7.21 -0.64 -19.24
C SER A 316 6.24 0.20 -20.10
N ARG A 317 5.74 1.35 -19.58
CA ARG A 317 4.78 2.22 -20.29
C ARG A 317 5.17 3.69 -20.45
N SER A 318 6.02 4.27 -19.61
CA SER A 318 6.54 5.63 -19.81
C SER A 318 7.85 5.59 -20.60
N LYS A 319 7.76 5.81 -21.91
CA LYS A 319 8.92 6.15 -22.76
C LYS A 319 9.43 7.57 -22.45
N SER A 320 9.65 7.91 -21.19
CA SER A 320 10.31 9.18 -20.82
C SER A 320 11.82 8.99 -20.95
N PRO A 321 12.47 9.56 -21.99
CA PRO A 321 13.91 9.44 -22.15
C PRO A 321 14.60 10.27 -21.06
N GLY A 322 15.60 9.72 -20.38
CA GLY A 322 16.52 10.48 -19.51
C GLY A 322 16.43 10.24 -18.00
N ARG A 323 15.64 9.27 -17.53
CA ARG A 323 15.62 8.90 -16.11
C ARG A 323 16.83 8.02 -15.77
N THR A 324 17.66 8.51 -14.85
CA THR A 324 18.88 7.82 -14.43
C THR A 324 18.53 6.89 -13.28
N GLN A 325 18.83 5.60 -13.44
CA GLN A 325 18.58 4.57 -12.44
C GLN A 325 19.11 4.98 -11.06
N GLY A 326 18.30 4.78 -10.02
CA GLY A 326 18.65 5.14 -8.64
C GLY A 326 18.72 6.64 -8.38
N THR A 327 17.97 7.46 -9.13
CA THR A 327 17.73 8.86 -8.78
C THR A 327 16.35 9.04 -8.15
N PHE A 328 16.17 10.08 -7.36
CA PHE A 328 14.85 10.50 -6.89
C PHE A 328 14.72 12.01 -6.94
N SER A 329 13.49 12.50 -7.06
CA SER A 329 13.20 13.89 -6.76
C SER A 329 11.73 14.14 -6.45
N PHE A 330 11.49 14.88 -5.37
CA PHE A 330 10.15 15.23 -4.89
C PHE A 330 10.18 16.56 -4.13
N GLU A 331 9.00 17.08 -3.83
CA GLU A 331 8.85 18.27 -2.99
C GLU A 331 8.60 17.84 -1.54
N LEU A 332 9.13 18.62 -0.60
CA LEU A 332 8.91 18.42 0.83
C LEU A 332 8.51 19.76 1.47
N PRO A 333 7.55 19.80 2.41
CA PRO A 333 7.20 21.03 3.10
C PRO A 333 8.37 21.60 3.91
N GLU A 334 8.42 22.93 4.05
CA GLU A 334 9.41 23.60 4.89
C GLU A 334 9.36 23.06 6.33
N GLY A 335 10.53 22.86 6.95
CA GLY A 335 10.63 22.24 8.26
C GLY A 335 11.89 21.42 8.46
N ARG A 336 11.99 20.78 9.62
CA ARG A 336 13.04 19.81 9.94
C ARG A 336 12.50 18.40 9.72
N TRP A 337 13.30 17.56 9.08
CA TRP A 337 12.90 16.21 8.71
C TRP A 337 14.04 15.23 8.93
N GLN A 338 13.70 14.00 9.25
CA GLN A 338 14.57 12.85 9.08
C GLN A 338 14.22 12.17 7.76
N VAL A 339 15.20 11.93 6.89
CA VAL A 339 15.01 11.26 5.60
C VAL A 339 15.82 9.97 5.52
N GLN A 340 15.22 8.90 4.99
CA GLN A 340 15.87 7.59 4.88
C GLN A 340 15.50 6.92 3.56
N ALA A 341 16.50 6.33 2.89
CA ALA A 341 16.25 5.48 1.74
C ALA A 341 15.85 4.06 2.17
N LEU A 342 14.88 3.51 1.46
CA LEU A 342 14.40 2.14 1.53
C LEU A 342 14.40 1.57 0.11
N ALA A 343 14.61 0.27 -0.05
CA ALA A 343 14.42 -0.41 -1.32
C ALA A 343 14.00 -1.86 -1.05
N THR A 344 13.41 -2.50 -2.06
CA THR A 344 12.83 -3.83 -1.87
C THR A 344 13.84 -4.84 -1.35
N ASP A 345 13.55 -5.43 -0.19
CA ASP A 345 14.37 -6.41 0.51
C ASP A 345 15.83 -5.96 0.80
N HIS A 346 16.14 -4.66 0.70
CA HIS A 346 17.44 -4.11 1.10
C HIS A 346 17.44 -3.72 2.57
N ARG A 347 18.61 -3.71 3.22
CA ARG A 347 18.76 -3.07 4.52
C ARG A 347 19.09 -1.59 4.33
N SER A 348 18.27 -0.72 4.92
CA SER A 348 18.40 0.73 4.83
C SER A 348 19.64 1.27 5.56
N PRO A 349 20.29 2.32 5.02
CA PRO A 349 21.28 3.09 5.78
C PRO A 349 20.60 3.89 6.90
N PRO A 350 21.36 4.46 7.86
CA PRO A 350 20.82 5.39 8.86
C PRO A 350 20.10 6.59 8.22
N ALA A 351 19.08 7.09 8.91
CA ALA A 351 18.39 8.32 8.51
C ALA A 351 19.33 9.54 8.57
N ARG A 352 19.06 10.54 7.72
CA ARG A 352 19.77 11.82 7.67
C ARG A 352 18.83 12.96 8.07
N GLU A 353 19.33 13.91 8.85
CA GLU A 353 18.57 15.12 9.15
C GLU A 353 18.70 16.14 8.00
N VAL A 354 17.57 16.75 7.62
CA VAL A 354 17.52 17.83 6.64
C VAL A 354 16.68 18.98 7.16
N VAL A 355 17.08 20.20 6.81
CA VAL A 355 16.31 21.42 7.06
C VAL A 355 15.86 21.95 5.71
N VAL A 356 14.55 21.98 5.52
CA VAL A 356 13.90 22.41 4.28
C VAL A 356 13.45 23.85 4.45
N THR A 357 13.99 24.74 3.60
CA THR A 357 13.56 26.14 3.50
C THR A 357 12.82 26.35 2.19
N SER A 358 11.71 27.10 2.22
CA SER A 358 10.88 27.36 1.05
C SER A 358 11.69 27.83 -0.16
N GLY A 359 11.43 27.24 -1.33
CA GLY A 359 12.06 27.60 -2.61
C GLY A 359 13.50 27.08 -2.80
N GLN A 360 14.05 26.35 -1.83
CA GLN A 360 15.38 25.75 -1.95
C GLN A 360 15.36 24.48 -2.85
N GLU A 361 16.49 24.18 -3.46
CA GLU A 361 16.82 22.85 -3.97
C GLU A 361 17.87 22.20 -3.08
N LEU A 362 17.58 21.00 -2.59
CA LEU A 362 18.43 20.19 -1.72
C LEU A 362 18.85 18.91 -2.44
N THR A 363 20.12 18.55 -2.30
CA THR A 363 20.66 17.26 -2.76
C THR A 363 21.05 16.40 -1.56
N VAL A 364 20.52 15.18 -1.49
CA VAL A 364 20.85 14.19 -0.46
C VAL A 364 21.05 12.84 -1.11
N ASP A 365 22.27 12.33 -1.05
CA ASP A 365 22.60 11.01 -1.56
C ASP A 365 22.56 9.95 -0.45
N PHE A 366 22.05 8.78 -0.78
CA PHE A 366 22.01 7.61 0.08
C PHE A 366 22.89 6.51 -0.50
N ASP A 367 24.13 6.50 -0.04
CA ASP A 367 25.05 5.39 -0.26
C ASP A 367 24.94 4.40 0.91
N GLY A 368 25.10 3.11 0.63
CA GLY A 368 25.21 2.10 1.69
C GLY A 368 23.96 1.27 1.93
N LEU A 369 23.03 1.19 0.98
CA LEU A 369 22.01 0.14 1.04
C LEU A 369 22.70 -1.23 0.92
N GLU A 370 22.43 -2.14 1.85
CA GLU A 370 22.98 -3.49 1.75
C GLU A 370 22.02 -4.36 0.93
N PRO A 371 22.51 -5.05 -0.12
CA PRO A 371 21.66 -5.86 -0.99
C PRO A 371 21.02 -7.03 -0.25
N PRO A 372 19.85 -7.53 -0.69
CA PRO A 372 19.19 -8.67 -0.10
C PRO A 372 20.11 -9.89 -0.03
N GLY A 373 20.00 -10.67 1.03
CA GLY A 373 20.37 -12.08 1.03
C GLY A 373 19.21 -12.94 0.56
N THR A 374 19.39 -14.26 0.58
CA THR A 374 18.35 -15.26 0.28
C THR A 374 18.13 -16.13 1.50
N VAL A 375 16.86 -16.39 1.84
CA VAL A 375 16.49 -17.43 2.81
C VAL A 375 16.03 -18.66 2.04
N ARG A 376 16.52 -19.84 2.44
CA ARG A 376 16.04 -21.15 1.95
C ARG A 376 15.59 -22.01 3.13
N LEU A 377 14.32 -22.41 3.12
CA LEU A 377 13.75 -23.26 4.16
C LEU A 377 13.32 -24.60 3.58
N HIS A 378 13.77 -25.68 4.23
CA HIS A 378 13.29 -27.04 4.03
C HIS A 378 12.29 -27.38 5.13
N VAL A 379 11.00 -27.32 4.84
CA VAL A 379 9.93 -27.59 5.81
C VAL A 379 9.48 -29.04 5.67
N ARG A 380 9.49 -29.76 6.80
CA ARG A 380 9.16 -31.18 6.86
C ARG A 380 8.20 -31.47 8.01
N MET A 381 7.30 -32.43 7.83
CA MET A 381 6.56 -33.00 8.95
C MET A 381 7.46 -33.93 9.76
N ALA A 382 7.47 -33.72 11.07
CA ALA A 382 8.07 -34.62 12.03
C ALA A 382 7.09 -35.79 12.32
N GLY A 383 7.62 -36.99 12.53
CA GLY A 383 6.82 -38.13 12.97
C GLY A 383 6.21 -37.90 14.37
N PRO A 384 5.20 -38.68 14.78
CA PRO A 384 4.48 -38.49 16.05
C PRO A 384 5.37 -38.54 17.30
N ASP A 385 6.57 -39.12 17.21
CA ASP A 385 7.53 -39.27 18.31
C ASP A 385 8.78 -38.36 18.18
N ALA A 386 8.81 -37.44 17.21
CA ALA A 386 9.94 -36.54 17.03
C ALA A 386 9.87 -35.40 18.06
N ALA A 387 10.92 -35.27 18.87
CA ALA A 387 11.06 -34.13 19.79
C ALA A 387 11.03 -32.82 19.00
N THR A 388 10.30 -31.82 19.52
CA THR A 388 10.24 -30.48 18.96
C THR A 388 11.62 -29.87 18.83
N SER A 389 11.86 -29.10 17.77
CA SER A 389 13.03 -28.23 17.72
C SER A 389 12.92 -27.24 18.88
N GLY A 390 13.83 -27.33 19.85
CA GLY A 390 14.09 -26.20 20.74
C GLY A 390 14.54 -24.99 19.91
N PRO A 391 14.50 -23.76 20.47
CA PRO A 391 14.87 -22.54 19.75
C PRO A 391 16.29 -22.56 19.14
N ASP A 392 17.16 -23.48 19.59
CA ASP A 392 18.53 -23.68 19.10
C ASP A 392 18.74 -24.97 18.27
N ALA A 393 17.68 -25.76 18.00
CA ALA A 393 17.80 -27.08 17.37
C ALA A 393 17.60 -27.08 15.85
N THR A 394 17.62 -25.91 15.20
CA THR A 394 17.59 -25.83 13.73
C THR A 394 19.02 -25.90 13.21
N GLY A 395 19.30 -26.85 12.32
CA GLY A 395 20.56 -26.91 11.57
C GLY A 395 20.63 -25.72 10.61
N ALA A 396 20.91 -24.54 11.14
CA ALA A 396 21.19 -23.34 10.37
C ALA A 396 22.61 -23.44 9.84
N SER A 397 22.77 -23.37 8.53
CA SER A 397 24.09 -23.28 7.91
C SER A 397 24.07 -22.16 6.86
N VAL A 398 25.19 -21.43 6.79
CA VAL A 398 25.42 -20.43 5.75
C VAL A 398 26.18 -21.12 4.64
N GLU A 399 25.54 -21.35 3.50
CA GLU A 399 26.25 -21.85 2.32
C GLU A 399 27.10 -20.71 1.75
N THR A 400 28.42 -20.87 1.81
CA THR A 400 29.36 -20.02 1.07
C THR A 400 29.61 -20.70 -0.27
N GLY A 401 29.22 -20.05 -1.37
CA GLY A 401 29.39 -20.58 -2.71
C GLY A 401 30.88 -20.67 -3.09
N ALA A 402 31.48 -21.85 -2.93
CA ALA A 402 32.72 -22.23 -3.60
C ALA A 402 32.68 -23.73 -3.94
N HIS A 403 32.47 -24.05 -5.22
CA HIS A 403 32.55 -25.42 -5.73
C HIS A 403 34.02 -25.89 -5.79
N GLY A 404 34.34 -26.99 -5.12
CA GLY A 404 35.59 -27.75 -5.26
C GLY A 404 35.38 -29.24 -4.91
N PRO A 405 36.03 -30.19 -5.61
CA PRO A 405 35.61 -31.60 -5.61
C PRO A 405 36.12 -32.39 -4.40
N LEU A 406 35.31 -33.36 -3.96
CA LEU A 406 35.59 -34.36 -2.94
C LEU A 406 36.70 -35.33 -3.40
N SER A 407 37.70 -35.58 -2.54
CA SER A 407 38.64 -36.68 -2.65
C SER A 407 38.53 -37.63 -1.47
N GLU A 408 38.47 -38.93 -1.77
CA GLU A 408 38.43 -40.08 -0.85
C GLU A 408 39.70 -40.26 0.00
N ARG A 409 39.55 -40.82 1.22
CA ARG A 409 40.18 -42.10 1.69
C ARG A 409 40.14 -42.28 3.22
N GLY A 410 39.51 -43.39 3.65
CA GLY A 410 40.04 -44.36 4.65
C GLY A 410 39.93 -43.98 6.13
N SER A 411 39.75 -44.87 7.11
CA SER A 411 39.77 -46.33 7.20
C SER A 411 39.00 -46.76 8.47
N VAL A 412 38.66 -48.05 8.51
CA VAL A 412 37.88 -48.79 9.51
C VAL A 412 38.58 -48.86 10.88
N ASP A 413 37.82 -48.78 11.97
CA ASP A 413 38.09 -49.60 13.16
C ASP A 413 36.78 -50.06 13.82
N ALA A 414 36.79 -51.31 14.28
CA ALA A 414 35.61 -52.06 14.69
C ALA A 414 35.62 -52.33 16.19
N SER A 415 34.56 -51.92 16.89
CA SER A 415 34.21 -52.45 18.21
C SER A 415 32.70 -52.59 18.33
N SER A 416 32.26 -53.83 18.49
CA SER A 416 30.87 -54.26 18.60
C SER A 416 30.24 -53.85 19.93
N GLU A 417 29.30 -52.92 19.89
CA GLU A 417 28.24 -52.79 20.90
C GLU A 417 26.91 -53.08 20.22
N LYS A 418 26.05 -53.85 20.89
CA LYS A 418 24.76 -54.33 20.39
C LYS A 418 23.90 -53.16 19.92
N ALA A 419 23.85 -52.94 18.61
CA ALA A 419 22.89 -52.07 17.97
C ALA A 419 21.50 -52.71 18.11
N THR A 420 20.66 -52.14 18.98
CA THR A 420 19.21 -52.19 18.76
C THR A 420 18.97 -51.59 17.39
N GLU A 421 18.55 -52.43 16.45
CA GLU A 421 18.18 -52.03 15.10
C GLU A 421 16.97 -51.08 15.20
N ARG A 422 17.24 -49.78 15.37
CA ARG A 422 16.23 -48.74 15.19
C ARG A 422 15.87 -48.81 13.71
N LEU A 423 14.62 -49.18 13.44
CA LEU A 423 14.00 -48.96 12.13
C LEU A 423 14.39 -47.57 11.63
N PRO A 424 14.78 -47.39 10.36
CA PRO A 424 15.10 -46.08 9.84
C PRO A 424 13.90 -45.17 10.11
N ALA A 425 14.17 -43.99 10.69
CA ALA A 425 13.12 -42.99 10.90
C ALA A 425 12.41 -42.79 9.55
N PRO A 426 11.06 -42.74 9.53
CA PRO A 426 10.33 -42.53 8.29
C PRO A 426 10.89 -41.29 7.57
N PRO A 427 11.00 -41.32 6.22
CA PRO A 427 11.53 -40.18 5.48
C PRO A 427 10.71 -38.94 5.82
N LEU A 428 11.40 -37.88 6.21
CA LEU A 428 10.80 -36.58 6.48
C LEU A 428 10.05 -36.10 5.24
N VAL A 429 8.73 -35.95 5.35
CA VAL A 429 7.88 -35.58 4.21
C VAL A 429 7.78 -34.06 4.11
N GLY A 430 8.04 -33.51 2.92
CA GLY A 430 7.82 -32.10 2.61
C GLY A 430 6.36 -31.70 2.80
N VAL A 431 6.12 -30.53 3.38
CA VAL A 431 4.78 -30.04 3.68
C VAL A 431 4.60 -28.59 3.29
N ASP A 432 3.40 -28.28 2.79
CA ASP A 432 3.03 -26.91 2.48
C ASP A 432 2.92 -26.09 3.74
N ALA A 433 3.64 -24.98 3.81
CA ALA A 433 3.74 -24.19 5.02
C ALA A 433 3.66 -22.69 4.75
N ARG A 434 3.05 -21.98 5.69
CA ARG A 434 3.03 -20.53 5.77
C ARG A 434 4.22 -20.09 6.59
N ILE A 435 5.00 -19.15 6.06
CA ILE A 435 6.20 -18.61 6.68
C ILE A 435 5.93 -17.12 6.90
N VAL A 436 5.96 -16.69 8.15
CA VAL A 436 5.73 -15.30 8.56
C VAL A 436 6.98 -14.77 9.22
N ARG A 437 7.57 -13.70 8.68
CA ARG A 437 8.66 -13.00 9.37
C ARG A 437 8.10 -12.25 10.57
N VAL A 438 8.69 -12.47 11.74
CA VAL A 438 8.32 -11.79 12.99
C VAL A 438 8.90 -10.37 12.97
N GLY A 439 8.08 -9.38 13.29
CA GLY A 439 8.49 -7.97 13.35
C GLY A 439 7.42 -7.02 12.83
N THR A 440 7.75 -5.74 12.78
CA THR A 440 6.87 -4.69 12.28
C THR A 440 7.13 -4.47 10.79
N PRO A 441 6.10 -4.53 9.92
CA PRO A 441 6.24 -4.17 8.51
C PRO A 441 6.73 -2.74 8.30
N PRO A 442 7.55 -2.48 7.27
CA PRO A 442 7.95 -1.12 6.92
C PRO A 442 6.70 -0.32 6.50
N PRO A 443 6.77 1.03 6.59
CA PRO A 443 5.69 1.91 6.15
C PRO A 443 5.27 1.65 4.70
N VAL A 444 6.23 1.38 3.81
CA VAL A 444 5.99 0.94 2.43
C VAL A 444 5.84 -0.58 2.42
N ARG A 445 4.62 -1.08 2.63
CA ARG A 445 4.40 -2.51 2.92
C ARG A 445 4.87 -3.49 1.86
N HIS A 446 4.90 -3.09 0.59
CA HIS A 446 5.39 -3.94 -0.51
C HIS A 446 6.91 -3.87 -0.73
N ALA A 447 7.64 -3.06 0.05
CA ALA A 447 9.10 -3.03 0.02
C ALA A 447 9.72 -4.26 0.71
N GLU A 448 8.97 -4.99 1.54
CA GLU A 448 9.50 -6.20 2.17
C GLU A 448 8.43 -7.29 2.29
N ARG A 449 8.84 -8.54 2.10
CA ARG A 449 7.93 -9.69 2.23
C ARG A 449 7.86 -10.15 3.69
N PHE A 450 6.67 -10.05 4.28
CA PHE A 450 6.41 -10.56 5.64
C PHE A 450 5.74 -11.92 5.66
N VAL A 451 5.03 -12.28 4.61
CA VAL A 451 4.36 -13.57 4.46
C VAL A 451 4.85 -14.20 3.16
N THR A 452 5.30 -15.44 3.26
CA THR A 452 5.67 -16.27 2.12
C THR A 452 5.19 -17.69 2.37
N TYR A 453 5.22 -18.52 1.34
CA TYR A 453 4.76 -19.90 1.39
C TYR A 453 5.83 -20.80 0.77
N THR A 454 5.80 -22.08 1.13
CA THR A 454 6.53 -23.11 0.37
C THR A 454 5.97 -23.24 -1.05
N SER A 455 6.80 -23.67 -1.99
CA SER A 455 6.49 -23.87 -3.40
C SER A 455 5.37 -24.90 -3.63
N LEU A 456 4.51 -24.64 -4.62
CA LEU A 456 3.54 -25.64 -5.10
C LEU A 456 4.22 -26.77 -5.87
N GLN A 457 5.31 -26.47 -6.57
CA GLN A 457 6.04 -27.43 -7.40
C GLN A 457 6.96 -28.31 -6.55
N ASP A 458 7.59 -27.71 -5.54
CA ASP A 458 8.56 -28.36 -4.67
C ASP A 458 8.03 -28.31 -3.23
N ARG A 459 7.16 -29.26 -2.91
CA ARG A 459 6.46 -29.30 -1.62
C ARG A 459 7.45 -29.30 -0.45
N GLY A 460 7.26 -28.36 0.48
CA GLY A 460 8.15 -28.18 1.63
C GLY A 460 9.41 -27.36 1.34
N GLU A 461 9.55 -26.77 0.16
CA GLU A 461 10.68 -25.93 -0.19
C GLU A 461 10.25 -24.46 -0.27
N ALA A 462 10.97 -23.55 0.37
CA ALA A 462 10.78 -22.12 0.19
C ALA A 462 12.12 -21.44 -0.08
N SER A 463 12.16 -20.54 -1.07
CA SER A 463 13.32 -19.68 -1.31
C SER A 463 12.86 -18.26 -1.65
N PHE A 464 13.34 -17.28 -0.90
CA PHE A 464 12.90 -15.89 -1.04
C PHE A 464 13.99 -14.90 -0.63
N PRO A 465 14.02 -13.69 -1.24
CA PRO A 465 14.91 -12.61 -0.81
C PRO A 465 14.56 -12.13 0.60
N CYS A 466 15.56 -11.67 1.34
CA CYS A 466 15.38 -11.12 2.69
C CYS A 466 16.42 -10.02 2.97
N PRO A 467 16.05 -8.90 3.61
CA PRO A 467 17.01 -7.90 4.08
C PRO A 467 18.12 -8.53 4.92
N PRO A 468 19.36 -8.03 4.83
CA PRO A 468 20.41 -8.42 5.75
C PRO A 468 20.03 -8.17 7.22
N GLY A 469 20.47 -9.04 8.12
CA GLY A 469 20.24 -8.92 9.57
C GLY A 469 19.78 -10.22 10.23
N GLU A 470 19.48 -10.12 11.52
CA GLU A 470 18.89 -11.21 12.29
C GLU A 470 17.36 -11.22 12.10
N HIS A 471 16.82 -12.37 11.74
CA HIS A 471 15.40 -12.55 11.50
C HIS A 471 14.88 -13.75 12.26
N GLU A 472 13.65 -13.65 12.75
CA GLU A 472 12.88 -14.78 13.25
C GLU A 472 11.70 -15.02 12.31
N PHE A 473 11.49 -16.28 11.91
CA PHE A 473 10.36 -16.69 11.11
C PHE A 473 9.48 -17.66 11.90
N LEU A 474 8.18 -17.43 11.84
CA LEU A 474 7.15 -18.32 12.32
C LEU A 474 6.68 -19.18 11.14
N VAL A 475 6.87 -20.49 11.24
CA VAL A 475 6.54 -21.46 10.19
C VAL A 475 5.41 -22.35 10.68
N SER A 476 4.36 -22.52 9.87
CA SER A 476 3.24 -23.38 10.25
C SER A 476 2.59 -24.12 9.09
N HIS A 477 2.07 -25.29 9.43
CA HIS A 477 1.13 -26.07 8.63
C HIS A 477 -0.15 -26.25 9.43
N GLY A 478 -1.32 -26.00 8.82
CA GLY A 478 -2.59 -26.14 9.53
C GLY A 478 -2.95 -24.99 10.47
N GLY A 479 -2.25 -23.85 10.39
CA GLY A 479 -2.60 -22.61 11.09
C GLY A 479 -2.61 -22.67 12.62
N GLY A 480 -1.91 -23.63 13.24
CA GLY A 480 -1.96 -23.86 14.68
C GLY A 480 -2.98 -24.91 15.13
N PHE A 481 -3.85 -25.37 14.22
CA PHE A 481 -4.90 -26.35 14.52
C PHE A 481 -4.42 -27.80 14.31
N LEU A 482 -3.67 -28.05 13.22
CA LEU A 482 -3.16 -29.39 12.88
C LEU A 482 -1.75 -29.65 13.45
N ALA A 483 -1.00 -28.57 13.64
CA ALA A 483 0.35 -28.56 14.19
C ALA A 483 0.63 -27.19 14.84
N PRO A 484 1.47 -27.13 15.88
CA PRO A 484 1.93 -25.88 16.44
C PRO A 484 2.78 -25.08 15.42
N PHE A 485 3.01 -23.81 15.74
CA PHE A 485 3.94 -22.99 15.00
C PHE A 485 5.38 -23.27 15.45
N GLU A 486 6.29 -23.39 14.48
CA GLU A 486 7.73 -23.49 14.74
C GLU A 486 8.39 -22.13 14.54
N ARG A 487 9.43 -21.85 15.32
CA ARG A 487 10.24 -20.64 15.19
C ARG A 487 11.62 -21.00 14.68
N VAL A 488 12.08 -20.28 13.67
CA VAL A 488 13.46 -20.39 13.16
C VAL A 488 14.12 -19.03 13.16
N ARG A 489 15.33 -18.96 13.70
CA ARG A 489 16.15 -17.74 13.71
C ARG A 489 17.27 -17.89 12.70
N LEU A 490 17.48 -16.88 11.87
CA LEU A 490 18.52 -16.87 10.86
C LEU A 490 19.23 -15.52 10.85
N VAL A 491 20.53 -15.56 10.61
CA VAL A 491 21.32 -14.39 10.24
C VAL A 491 21.44 -14.39 8.73
N VAL A 492 20.90 -13.37 8.08
CA VAL A 492 21.00 -13.18 6.63
C VAL A 492 22.11 -12.17 6.38
N GLU A 493 23.17 -12.61 5.69
CA GLU A 493 24.25 -11.72 5.27
C GLU A 493 23.96 -11.14 3.86
N PRO A 494 24.44 -9.92 3.56
CA PRO A 494 24.23 -9.30 2.25
C PRO A 494 24.71 -10.20 1.10
N GLY A 495 23.81 -10.47 0.14
CA GLY A 495 24.10 -11.29 -1.04
C GLY A 495 24.34 -12.79 -0.78
N LYS A 496 24.20 -13.28 0.47
CA LYS A 496 24.42 -14.70 0.81
C LYS A 496 23.10 -15.45 1.01
N THR A 497 23.18 -16.79 0.98
CA THR A 497 22.03 -17.66 1.28
C THR A 497 22.13 -18.20 2.72
N ALA A 498 21.09 -17.97 3.52
CA ALA A 498 20.89 -18.61 4.81
C ALA A 498 19.93 -19.79 4.64
N VAL A 499 20.34 -20.99 5.09
CA VAL A 499 19.59 -22.24 4.93
C VAL A 499 19.18 -22.80 6.28
N ALA A 500 17.94 -23.26 6.41
CA ALA A 500 17.49 -24.04 7.57
C ALA A 500 16.49 -25.13 7.20
N THR A 501 16.52 -26.22 7.98
CA THR A 501 15.47 -27.24 7.97
C THR A 501 14.55 -27.02 9.17
N VAL A 502 13.24 -27.00 8.94
CA VAL A 502 12.21 -26.82 9.96
C VAL A 502 11.37 -28.09 10.05
N LEU A 503 11.28 -28.66 11.26
CA LEU A 503 10.50 -29.85 11.55
C LEU A 503 9.21 -29.46 12.25
N ILE A 504 8.07 -29.60 11.57
CA ILE A 504 6.75 -29.31 12.14
C ILE A 504 6.19 -30.59 12.76
N PRO A 505 5.96 -30.65 14.09
CA PRO A 505 5.39 -31.83 14.72
C PRO A 505 3.93 -32.00 14.30
N ARG A 506 3.55 -33.21 13.88
CA ARG A 506 2.14 -33.51 13.58
C ARG A 506 1.37 -33.68 14.88
N GLN A 507 0.40 -32.81 15.15
CA GLN A 507 -0.45 -32.91 16.33
C GLN A 507 -1.77 -33.63 16.03
N GLU A 508 -2.45 -33.25 14.95
CA GLU A 508 -3.71 -33.84 14.52
C GLU A 508 -3.73 -34.06 13.00
N SER A 509 -4.50 -35.07 12.57
CA SER A 509 -4.77 -35.34 11.14
C SER A 509 -6.23 -35.75 11.00
N PRO A 510 -7.15 -34.82 10.69
CA PRO A 510 -8.56 -35.13 10.48
C PRO A 510 -8.75 -36.22 9.42
N ARG A 511 -7.90 -36.23 8.39
CA ARG A 511 -7.89 -37.22 7.31
C ARG A 511 -7.66 -38.65 7.81
N ASP A 512 -6.84 -38.85 8.85
CA ASP A 512 -6.61 -40.17 9.46
C ASP A 512 -7.91 -40.74 10.07
N ARG A 513 -8.89 -39.87 10.36
CA ARG A 513 -10.21 -40.22 10.90
C ARG A 513 -11.32 -40.13 9.86
N GLY A 514 -11.00 -39.92 8.59
CA GLY A 514 -11.97 -39.78 7.49
C GLY A 514 -12.67 -38.41 7.42
N TRP A 515 -12.14 -37.39 8.09
CA TRP A 515 -12.63 -36.01 8.02
C TRP A 515 -11.79 -35.21 7.02
N TYR A 516 -12.43 -34.24 6.36
CA TYR A 516 -11.77 -33.33 5.42
C TYR A 516 -11.94 -31.87 5.87
N CYS A 517 -10.90 -31.06 5.67
CA CYS A 517 -10.84 -29.64 5.98
C CYS A 517 -11.09 -28.81 4.71
N ALA A 518 -11.94 -27.78 4.82
CA ALA A 518 -12.17 -26.81 3.75
C ALA A 518 -12.53 -25.44 4.33
N ASP A 519 -12.17 -24.39 3.60
CA ASP A 519 -12.68 -23.03 3.79
C ASP A 519 -13.66 -22.76 2.64
N LEU A 520 -14.93 -22.58 2.97
CA LEU A 520 -16.01 -22.42 1.99
C LEU A 520 -16.39 -20.96 1.76
N HIS A 521 -15.57 -20.01 2.22
CA HIS A 521 -15.79 -18.59 1.99
C HIS A 521 -14.46 -17.84 1.89
N HIS A 522 -13.88 -17.81 0.68
CA HIS A 522 -12.62 -17.12 0.41
C HIS A 522 -12.70 -16.37 -0.91
N HIS A 523 -12.30 -15.09 -0.93
CA HIS A 523 -12.33 -14.23 -2.11
C HIS A 523 -10.94 -14.06 -2.71
N SER A 524 -10.86 -14.03 -4.03
CA SER A 524 -9.65 -13.76 -4.81
C SER A 524 -9.62 -12.32 -5.31
N ASP A 525 -8.56 -11.96 -6.03
CA ASP A 525 -8.47 -10.67 -6.73
C ASP A 525 -9.38 -10.54 -7.96
N HIS A 526 -10.27 -11.52 -8.22
CA HIS A 526 -11.33 -11.39 -9.22
C HIS A 526 -12.49 -10.49 -8.76
N ALA A 527 -12.79 -10.42 -7.45
CA ALA A 527 -13.85 -9.57 -6.90
C ALA A 527 -13.32 -8.52 -5.93
N ASP A 528 -13.48 -8.74 -4.62
CA ASP A 528 -13.12 -7.82 -3.53
C ASP A 528 -11.99 -8.36 -2.64
N GLY A 529 -11.46 -9.54 -2.96
CA GLY A 529 -10.18 -10.01 -2.43
C GLY A 529 -8.99 -9.30 -3.07
N THR A 530 -7.80 -9.53 -2.51
CA THR A 530 -6.53 -8.92 -2.97
C THR A 530 -5.46 -9.97 -3.27
N THR A 531 -5.81 -11.25 -3.16
CA THR A 531 -4.89 -12.38 -3.30
C THR A 531 -5.22 -13.13 -4.59
N SER A 532 -4.22 -13.33 -5.44
CA SER A 532 -4.41 -14.07 -6.69
C SER A 532 -4.83 -15.53 -6.42
N PRO A 533 -5.55 -16.19 -7.35
CA PRO A 533 -5.91 -17.59 -7.20
C PRO A 533 -4.73 -18.52 -6.87
N GLU A 534 -3.55 -18.28 -7.46
CA GLU A 534 -2.34 -19.04 -7.16
C GLU A 534 -1.89 -18.89 -5.71
N GLN A 535 -1.84 -17.65 -5.21
CA GLN A 535 -1.47 -17.37 -3.82
C GLN A 535 -2.53 -17.87 -2.83
N LEU A 536 -3.81 -17.89 -3.24
CA LEU A 536 -4.88 -18.50 -2.45
C LEU A 536 -4.68 -20.00 -2.31
N VAL A 537 -4.35 -20.71 -3.38
CA VAL A 537 -4.08 -22.15 -3.33
C VAL A 537 -2.90 -22.44 -2.40
N LEU A 538 -1.81 -21.66 -2.51
CA LEU A 538 -0.67 -21.73 -1.59
C LEU A 538 -1.10 -21.55 -0.13
N SER A 539 -1.90 -20.52 0.15
CA SER A 539 -2.38 -20.23 1.50
C SER A 539 -3.30 -21.31 2.05
N GLN A 540 -4.23 -21.82 1.25
CA GLN A 540 -5.15 -22.88 1.63
C GLN A 540 -4.41 -24.22 1.84
N SER A 541 -3.43 -24.53 0.99
CA SER A 541 -2.57 -25.72 1.14
C SER A 541 -1.74 -25.66 2.43
N ALA A 542 -1.12 -24.51 2.70
CA ALA A 542 -0.40 -24.26 3.95
C ALA A 542 -1.30 -24.31 5.19
N ALA A 543 -2.58 -23.93 5.06
CA ALA A 543 -3.58 -24.08 6.10
C ALA A 543 -4.06 -25.53 6.29
N GLY A 544 -3.51 -26.49 5.55
CA GLY A 544 -3.85 -27.91 5.67
C GLY A 544 -5.25 -28.25 5.16
N LEU A 545 -5.80 -27.46 4.24
CA LEU A 545 -7.10 -27.72 3.63
C LEU A 545 -6.99 -28.81 2.56
N ASP A 546 -8.01 -29.66 2.49
CA ASP A 546 -8.10 -30.76 1.52
C ASP A 546 -8.76 -30.32 0.21
N TYR A 547 -9.60 -29.30 0.25
CA TYR A 547 -10.31 -28.73 -0.90
C TYR A 547 -10.05 -27.23 -0.99
N PHE A 548 -9.75 -26.76 -2.20
CA PHE A 548 -9.60 -25.34 -2.49
C PHE A 548 -10.89 -24.80 -3.10
N TYR A 549 -11.46 -23.81 -2.45
CA TYR A 549 -12.69 -23.16 -2.87
C TYR A 549 -12.48 -21.65 -2.92
N VAL A 550 -13.01 -21.02 -3.96
CA VAL A 550 -12.99 -19.57 -4.16
C VAL A 550 -14.43 -19.15 -4.44
N SER A 551 -14.92 -18.19 -3.68
CA SER A 551 -16.32 -17.77 -3.62
C SER A 551 -16.48 -16.28 -3.91
N ASP A 552 -15.80 -15.81 -4.95
CA ASP A 552 -15.88 -14.42 -5.39
C ASP A 552 -17.33 -13.99 -5.66
N HIS A 553 -17.63 -12.72 -5.41
CA HIS A 553 -18.90 -12.13 -5.78
C HIS A 553 -19.15 -12.19 -7.30
N GLY A 554 -20.41 -12.49 -7.67
CA GLY A 554 -20.87 -12.57 -9.06
C GLY A 554 -21.12 -11.25 -9.76
#